data_AF-A0A3C2A2U9-F1
#
_entry.id   AF-A0A3C2A2U9-F1
#
_cell.length_a   1.000
_cell.length_b   1.000
_cell.length_c   1.000
_cell.angle_alpha   90.00
_cell.angle_beta   90.00
_cell.angle_gamma   90.00
#
_symmetry.space_group_name_H-M   'P 1'
#
loop_
_entity.id
_entity.type
_entity.pdbx_description
1 polymer ?
#
loop_
_entity_poly.entity_id
_entity_poly.type
_entity_poly.pdbx_seq_one_letter_code
_entity_poly.pdbx_strand_id
1 'polypeptide(L)'
;MLLVGWGIWRIKATISTVFLALLITIVGISHRLETWFTSLWQSVGAEHTQETGNVMELSVSLWLGPLQVAGIFLGLIALLQRITQPGQFPKPRVSPGILAQNGLTLLIVAAAVYFSITAMIAASLTKGIGVHPTNLALALEMEIDSVSNTDHVQRGYFEADLEHIDSIRRAHPEFGDLLYPLHWHVDAEVIDMFGEMLPDMKRRVINQMIASDQANLVDGLKQEDKDTLLAWYQTQRRNAIDYLNKLTEGLLSLTYKLKVPGSVAFADLIMEYERKLPGRFAPGEVPKRSKQGDFLGIFEEYMGWLLEIESYSLVMIIGMAGFGLLGAVSGNFIKEAGRRKEKGGAMIEDLSGVMIKGFTAALVIFLGIQGSLAVLGNGMEPPDSNLLFFMALVGSVFSDRAWDWAKSKFEETLAKDKGEGESTAPDNDLGMDEHNEAPDFSPPYVSPSTEQSQPQEFPLETQPPTEHPAEGLHLRLDPALQKGQSGAESEDDEVRPNFLA
;
A
#
# COMPACT_ATOMS: atom_id res chain seq x y z
N MET A 1 -36.40 40.65 6.97
CA MET A 1 -35.65 39.44 7.42
C MET A 1 -36.11 38.14 6.72
N LEU A 2 -37.41 37.84 6.61
CA LEU A 2 -37.90 36.60 5.96
C LEU A 2 -37.47 36.41 4.48
N LEU A 3 -37.41 37.49 3.68
CA LEU A 3 -36.96 37.42 2.28
C LEU A 3 -35.47 37.09 2.11
N VAL A 4 -34.62 37.48 3.07
CA VAL A 4 -33.18 37.19 3.04
C VAL A 4 -32.93 35.73 3.44
N GLY A 5 -33.68 35.21 4.42
CA GLY A 5 -33.61 33.80 4.80
C GLY A 5 -34.03 32.84 3.67
N TRP A 6 -35.05 33.22 2.89
CA TRP A 6 -35.52 32.42 1.75
C TRP A 6 -34.50 32.36 0.60
N GLY A 7 -33.78 33.46 0.34
CA GLY A 7 -32.70 33.49 -0.65
C GLY A 7 -31.52 32.59 -0.28
N ILE A 8 -31.09 32.62 0.98
CA ILE A 8 -29.97 31.79 1.48
C ILE A 8 -30.34 30.30 1.43
N TRP A 9 -31.58 29.95 1.78
CA TRP A 9 -32.05 28.56 1.72
C TRP A 9 -32.08 28.02 0.29
N ARG A 10 -32.56 28.82 -0.69
CA ARG A 10 -32.53 28.44 -2.10
C ARG A 10 -31.11 28.24 -2.64
N ILE A 11 -30.16 29.10 -2.26
CA ILE A 11 -28.77 28.97 -2.69
C ILE A 11 -28.16 27.68 -2.12
N LYS A 12 -28.38 27.37 -0.84
CA LYS A 12 -27.91 26.11 -0.23
C LYS A 12 -28.52 24.87 -0.88
N ALA A 13 -29.82 24.88 -1.13
CA ALA A 13 -30.51 23.78 -1.81
C ALA A 13 -29.94 23.59 -3.23
N THR A 14 -29.74 24.66 -3.99
CA THR A 14 -29.22 24.58 -5.37
C THR A 14 -27.78 24.07 -5.39
N ILE A 15 -26.93 24.52 -4.47
CA ILE A 15 -25.55 24.02 -4.35
C ILE A 15 -25.54 22.53 -4.00
N SER A 16 -26.39 22.08 -3.06
CA SER A 16 -26.49 20.67 -2.67
C SER A 16 -26.96 19.78 -3.83
N THR A 17 -27.94 20.22 -4.62
CA THR A 17 -28.44 19.45 -5.76
C THR A 17 -27.42 19.37 -6.89
N VAL A 18 -26.67 20.46 -7.13
CA VAL A 18 -25.58 20.47 -8.11
C VAL A 18 -24.47 19.53 -7.67
N PHE A 19 -24.10 19.54 -6.39
CA PHE A 19 -23.06 18.66 -5.85
C PHE A 19 -23.45 17.18 -5.94
N LEU A 20 -24.71 16.85 -5.63
CA LEU A 20 -25.23 15.48 -5.75
C LEU A 20 -25.28 15.01 -7.22
N ALA A 21 -25.73 15.87 -8.14
CA ALA A 21 -25.75 15.57 -9.57
C ALA A 21 -24.33 15.37 -10.12
N LEU A 22 -23.36 16.18 -9.66
CA LEU A 22 -21.94 16.01 -9.94
C LEU A 22 -21.48 14.61 -9.53
N LEU A 23 -21.76 14.23 -8.28
CA LEU A 23 -21.30 12.98 -7.68
C LEU A 23 -21.89 11.76 -8.39
N ILE A 24 -23.17 11.82 -8.79
CA ILE A 24 -23.81 10.77 -9.60
C ILE A 24 -23.20 10.68 -11.00
N THR A 25 -22.90 11.83 -11.62
CA THR A 25 -22.29 11.88 -12.96
C THR A 25 -20.85 11.33 -12.93
N ILE A 26 -20.12 11.64 -11.86
CA ILE A 26 -18.78 11.14 -11.57
C ILE A 26 -18.78 9.61 -11.48
N VAL A 27 -19.66 9.06 -10.64
CA VAL A 27 -19.80 7.60 -10.46
C VAL A 27 -20.22 6.93 -11.78
N GLY A 28 -21.16 7.53 -12.52
CA GLY A 28 -21.62 6.99 -13.80
C GLY A 28 -20.58 7.01 -14.92
N ILE A 29 -19.74 8.05 -14.98
CA ILE A 29 -18.64 8.14 -15.97
C ILE A 29 -17.53 7.15 -15.62
N SER A 30 -17.20 7.01 -14.33
CA SER A 30 -16.19 6.04 -13.87
C SER A 30 -16.57 4.62 -14.29
N HIS A 31 -17.82 4.22 -14.04
CA HIS A 31 -18.30 2.89 -14.40
C HIS A 31 -18.37 2.65 -15.93
N ARG A 32 -18.70 3.70 -16.71
CA ARG A 32 -18.70 3.60 -18.18
C ARG A 32 -17.30 3.53 -18.79
N LEU A 33 -16.32 4.22 -18.21
CA LEU A 33 -14.93 4.15 -18.65
C LEU A 33 -14.35 2.76 -18.38
N GLU A 34 -14.62 2.20 -17.19
CA GLU A 34 -14.19 0.86 -16.80
C GLU A 34 -14.77 -0.22 -17.74
N THR A 35 -16.07 -0.13 -18.06
CA THR A 35 -16.73 -1.06 -19.01
C THR A 35 -16.29 -0.88 -20.45
N TRP A 36 -16.01 0.35 -20.89
CA TRP A 36 -15.47 0.60 -22.22
C TRP A 36 -14.02 0.09 -22.36
N PHE A 37 -13.18 0.29 -21.34
CA PHE A 37 -11.78 -0.15 -21.36
C PHE A 37 -11.66 -1.67 -21.33
N THR A 38 -12.45 -2.34 -20.48
CA THR A 38 -12.53 -3.81 -20.44
C THR A 38 -13.00 -4.39 -21.78
N SER A 39 -13.97 -3.76 -22.43
CA SER A 39 -14.43 -4.16 -23.77
C SER A 39 -13.39 -3.90 -24.87
N LEU A 40 -12.71 -2.75 -24.84
CA LEU A 40 -11.61 -2.44 -25.77
C LEU A 40 -10.46 -3.45 -25.59
N TRP A 41 -10.16 -3.83 -24.35
CA TRP A 41 -9.09 -4.78 -24.05
C TRP A 41 -9.40 -6.20 -24.51
N GLN A 42 -10.62 -6.69 -24.27
CA GLN A 42 -11.10 -7.96 -24.81
C GLN A 42 -11.03 -8.00 -26.34
N SER A 43 -11.10 -6.84 -27.01
CA SER A 43 -10.99 -6.74 -28.46
C SER A 43 -9.54 -6.70 -29.00
N VAL A 44 -8.54 -6.38 -28.16
CA VAL A 44 -7.17 -6.09 -28.62
C VAL A 44 -6.21 -7.27 -28.46
N GLY A 45 -6.49 -8.29 -27.63
CA GLY A 45 -5.69 -9.52 -27.70
C GLY A 45 -5.83 -10.46 -26.51
N ALA A 46 -6.55 -11.56 -26.71
CA ALA A 46 -6.70 -12.65 -25.74
C ALA A 46 -5.74 -13.83 -25.97
N GLU A 47 -4.83 -13.79 -26.95
CA GLU A 47 -4.15 -15.03 -27.37
C GLU A 47 -2.72 -15.26 -26.90
N HIS A 48 -1.97 -14.29 -26.37
CA HIS A 48 -0.61 -14.59 -25.90
C HIS A 48 -0.13 -13.61 -24.83
N THR A 49 0.11 -14.11 -23.61
CA THR A 49 1.14 -13.73 -22.61
C THR A 49 0.59 -13.69 -21.17
N GLN A 50 0.81 -14.78 -20.43
CA GLN A 50 0.43 -14.93 -19.02
C GLN A 50 1.51 -14.38 -18.05
N GLU A 51 2.72 -14.07 -18.55
CA GLU A 51 3.86 -13.60 -17.74
C GLU A 51 4.10 -12.08 -17.76
N THR A 52 3.53 -11.33 -18.70
CA THR A 52 3.63 -9.85 -18.74
C THR A 52 2.44 -9.12 -18.09
N GLY A 53 1.47 -9.87 -17.55
CA GLY A 53 0.23 -9.35 -16.98
C GLY A 53 0.44 -8.28 -15.91
N ASN A 54 1.37 -8.49 -14.98
CA ASN A 54 1.52 -7.59 -13.82
C ASN A 54 2.13 -6.22 -14.16
N VAL A 55 3.02 -6.13 -15.16
CA VAL A 55 3.64 -4.85 -15.56
C VAL A 55 2.67 -4.04 -16.43
N MET A 56 1.84 -4.72 -17.22
CA MET A 56 0.84 -4.08 -18.09
C MET A 56 -0.41 -3.64 -17.32
N GLU A 57 -0.89 -4.43 -16.34
CA GLU A 57 -1.99 -4.01 -15.45
C GLU A 57 -1.64 -2.72 -14.71
N LEU A 58 -0.41 -2.61 -14.20
CA LEU A 58 0.10 -1.40 -13.54
C LEU A 58 0.08 -0.20 -14.49
N SER A 59 0.41 -0.39 -15.77
CA SER A 59 0.40 0.70 -16.75
C SER A 59 -1.02 1.16 -17.09
N VAL A 60 -1.99 0.25 -17.18
CA VAL A 60 -3.38 0.56 -17.53
C VAL A 60 -4.09 1.25 -16.36
N SER A 61 -3.87 0.77 -15.15
CA SER A 61 -4.39 1.37 -13.91
C SER A 61 -3.81 2.78 -13.71
N LEU A 62 -2.49 2.95 -13.91
CA LEU A 62 -1.80 4.25 -13.86
C LEU A 62 -2.38 5.32 -14.80
N TRP A 63 -2.92 4.94 -15.96
CA TRP A 63 -3.60 5.88 -16.87
C TRP A 63 -5.10 6.02 -16.60
N LEU A 64 -5.75 5.02 -16.00
CA LEU A 64 -7.18 5.03 -15.66
C LEU A 64 -7.52 6.04 -14.58
N GLY A 65 -6.76 6.15 -13.49
CA GLY A 65 -6.95 7.19 -12.48
C GLY A 65 -6.99 8.62 -13.05
N PRO A 66 -5.98 9.07 -13.83
CA PRO A 66 -5.99 10.40 -14.45
C PRO A 66 -7.10 10.56 -15.48
N LEU A 67 -7.43 9.50 -16.24
CA LEU A 67 -8.52 9.52 -17.22
C LEU A 67 -9.90 9.54 -16.55
N GLN A 68 -10.08 8.91 -15.38
CA GLN A 68 -11.30 9.00 -14.59
C GLN A 68 -11.45 10.41 -14.02
N VAL A 69 -10.40 10.98 -13.42
CA VAL A 69 -10.43 12.38 -12.97
C VAL A 69 -10.69 13.33 -14.15
N ALA A 70 -9.99 13.15 -15.28
CA ALA A 70 -10.24 13.95 -16.48
C ALA A 70 -11.66 13.74 -17.01
N GLY A 71 -12.19 12.52 -17.00
CA GLY A 71 -13.54 12.17 -17.42
C GLY A 71 -14.62 12.78 -16.53
N ILE A 72 -14.41 12.76 -15.21
CA ILE A 72 -15.21 13.48 -14.20
C ILE A 72 -15.26 14.96 -14.55
N PHE A 73 -14.10 15.58 -14.79
CA PHE A 73 -14.01 16.99 -15.11
C PHE A 73 -14.61 17.33 -16.48
N LEU A 74 -14.40 16.51 -17.50
CA LEU A 74 -15.02 16.65 -18.82
C LEU A 74 -16.54 16.50 -18.73
N GLY A 75 -17.03 15.57 -17.90
CA GLY A 75 -18.45 15.42 -17.58
C GLY A 75 -19.01 16.66 -16.89
N LEU A 76 -18.23 17.27 -16.00
CA LEU A 76 -18.55 18.52 -15.30
C LEU A 76 -18.61 19.72 -16.26
N ILE A 77 -17.64 19.81 -17.18
CA ILE A 77 -17.62 20.81 -18.26
C ILE A 77 -18.82 20.60 -19.18
N ALA A 78 -19.12 19.36 -19.59
CA ALA A 78 -20.26 19.03 -20.45
C ALA A 78 -21.59 19.32 -19.74
N LEU A 79 -21.69 19.06 -18.43
CA LEU A 79 -22.85 19.38 -17.60
C LEU A 79 -23.02 20.91 -17.49
N LEU A 80 -21.94 21.65 -17.23
CA LEU A 80 -21.95 23.11 -17.23
C LEU A 80 -22.38 23.66 -18.59
N GLN A 81 -21.84 23.12 -19.68
CA GLN A 81 -22.23 23.46 -21.05
C GLN A 81 -23.72 23.19 -21.30
N ARG A 82 -24.24 22.05 -20.83
CA ARG A 82 -25.65 21.66 -20.95
C ARG A 82 -26.57 22.57 -20.15
N ILE A 83 -26.19 22.93 -18.92
CA ILE A 83 -26.92 23.91 -18.08
C ILE A 83 -26.94 25.29 -18.76
N THR A 84 -25.88 25.64 -19.49
CA THR A 84 -25.79 26.91 -20.24
C THR A 84 -26.44 26.88 -21.62
N GLN A 85 -27.11 25.79 -22.03
CA GLN A 85 -27.71 25.74 -23.38
C GLN A 85 -28.82 26.78 -23.57
N PRO A 86 -28.88 27.40 -24.76
CA PRO A 86 -29.74 28.54 -25.04
C PRO A 86 -31.20 28.09 -25.19
N GLY A 87 -31.97 28.30 -24.13
CA GLY A 87 -33.42 28.05 -24.13
C GLY A 87 -34.18 28.67 -22.96
N GLN A 88 -33.51 28.96 -21.84
CA GLN A 88 -34.15 29.53 -20.64
C GLN A 88 -33.45 30.76 -20.03
N PHE A 89 -32.27 31.16 -20.53
CA PHE A 89 -31.53 32.31 -20.00
C PHE A 89 -31.05 33.24 -21.12
N PRO A 90 -30.99 34.57 -20.88
CA PRO A 90 -30.50 35.55 -21.86
C PRO A 90 -29.09 35.17 -22.34
N LYS A 91 -28.85 35.30 -23.65
CA LYS A 91 -27.61 34.91 -24.34
C LYS A 91 -26.37 35.25 -23.48
N PRO A 92 -25.60 34.27 -22.99
CA PRO A 92 -24.39 34.55 -22.25
C PRO A 92 -23.39 35.28 -23.17
N ARG A 93 -22.85 36.40 -22.69
CA ARG A 93 -21.85 37.22 -23.40
C ARG A 93 -20.44 36.60 -23.44
N VAL A 94 -20.28 35.37 -22.94
CA VAL A 94 -18.96 34.74 -22.76
C VAL A 94 -18.68 33.84 -23.96
N SER A 95 -17.55 34.07 -24.63
CA SER A 95 -17.08 33.22 -25.73
C SER A 95 -16.85 31.78 -25.22
N PRO A 96 -17.27 30.74 -25.97
CA PRO A 96 -17.05 29.34 -25.58
C PRO A 96 -15.57 29.01 -25.34
N GLY A 97 -14.64 29.71 -25.99
CA GLY A 97 -13.20 29.56 -25.74
C GLY A 97 -12.79 29.93 -24.31
N ILE A 98 -13.39 30.97 -23.74
CA ILE A 98 -13.13 31.41 -22.36
C ILE A 98 -13.63 30.36 -21.36
N LEU A 99 -14.78 29.73 -21.65
CA LEU A 99 -15.34 28.66 -20.82
C LEU A 99 -14.40 27.45 -20.81
N ALA A 100 -13.91 27.03 -21.97
CA ALA A 100 -12.97 25.91 -22.10
C ALA A 100 -11.64 26.19 -21.36
N GLN A 101 -11.08 27.40 -21.52
CA GLN A 101 -9.85 27.82 -20.84
C GLN A 101 -10.01 27.85 -19.31
N ASN A 102 -11.13 28.37 -18.82
CA ASN A 102 -11.43 28.37 -17.39
C ASN A 102 -11.62 26.94 -16.85
N GLY A 103 -12.29 26.06 -17.60
CA GLY A 103 -12.44 24.66 -17.25
C GLY A 103 -11.11 23.93 -17.15
N LEU A 104 -10.24 24.11 -18.14
CA LEU A 104 -8.88 23.54 -18.14
C LEU A 104 -8.04 24.08 -16.97
N THR A 105 -8.14 25.38 -16.70
CA THR A 105 -7.47 26.01 -15.56
C THR A 105 -7.92 25.35 -14.26
N LEU A 106 -9.22 25.20 -14.03
CA LEU A 106 -9.75 24.55 -12.83
C LEU A 106 -9.30 23.10 -12.70
N LEU A 107 -9.21 22.36 -13.80
CA LEU A 107 -8.70 20.98 -13.82
C LEU A 107 -7.23 20.94 -13.39
N ILE A 108 -6.39 21.81 -13.94
CA ILE A 108 -4.97 21.90 -13.57
C ILE A 108 -4.81 22.26 -12.09
N VAL A 109 -5.62 23.19 -11.58
CA VAL A 109 -5.62 23.54 -10.16
C VAL A 109 -6.02 22.35 -9.30
N ALA A 110 -7.08 21.64 -9.66
CA ALA A 110 -7.52 20.46 -8.94
C ALA A 110 -6.47 19.35 -8.94
N ALA A 111 -5.83 19.10 -10.09
CA ALA A 111 -4.72 18.16 -10.21
C ALA A 111 -3.54 18.59 -9.34
N ALA A 112 -3.16 19.88 -9.37
CA ALA A 112 -2.07 20.40 -8.56
C ALA A 112 -2.37 20.27 -7.05
N VAL A 113 -3.60 20.55 -6.60
CA VAL A 113 -4.04 20.29 -5.22
C VAL A 113 -3.93 18.82 -4.87
N TYR A 114 -4.46 17.95 -5.73
CA TYR A 114 -4.44 16.50 -5.53
C TYR A 114 -3.00 16.01 -5.37
N PHE A 115 -2.12 16.28 -6.33
CA PHE A 115 -0.71 15.86 -6.27
C PHE A 115 0.04 16.44 -5.07
N SER A 116 -0.26 17.69 -4.68
CA SER A 116 0.36 18.32 -3.52
C SER A 116 -0.01 17.60 -2.21
N ILE A 117 -1.29 17.30 -2.02
CA ILE A 117 -1.77 16.58 -0.82
C ILE A 117 -1.22 15.16 -0.81
N THR A 118 -1.35 14.44 -1.93
CA THR A 118 -0.82 13.08 -2.12
C THR A 118 0.66 12.99 -1.79
N ALA A 119 1.48 13.90 -2.34
CA ALA A 119 2.91 13.91 -2.08
C ALA A 119 3.25 14.31 -0.63
N MET A 120 2.46 15.18 0.01
CA MET A 120 2.67 15.55 1.41
C MET A 120 2.44 14.35 2.36
N ILE A 121 1.38 13.58 2.11
CA ILE A 121 1.10 12.34 2.84
C ILE A 121 2.21 11.31 2.54
N ALA A 122 2.51 11.08 1.26
CA ALA A 122 3.52 10.10 0.84
C ALA A 122 4.92 10.43 1.37
N ALA A 123 5.33 11.70 1.40
CA ALA A 123 6.61 12.13 1.93
C ALA A 123 6.74 11.85 3.43
N SER A 124 5.64 12.00 4.18
CA SER A 124 5.61 11.70 5.61
C SER A 124 5.74 10.19 5.86
N LEU A 125 5.07 9.37 5.04
CA LEU A 125 5.11 7.91 5.12
C LEU A 125 6.48 7.34 4.70
N THR A 126 7.05 7.84 3.60
CA THR A 126 8.35 7.37 3.08
C THR A 126 9.51 7.67 4.02
N LYS A 127 9.41 8.69 4.88
CA LYS A 127 10.40 8.96 5.93
C LYS A 127 10.37 7.97 7.10
N GLY A 128 9.41 7.03 7.12
CA GLY A 128 9.26 6.10 8.24
C GLY A 128 8.86 6.79 9.54
N ILE A 129 8.27 8.00 9.48
CA ILE A 129 7.79 8.70 10.67
C ILE A 129 6.63 7.90 11.24
N GLY A 130 6.83 7.28 12.40
CA GLY A 130 5.86 6.39 13.04
C GLY A 130 5.98 4.93 12.62
N VAL A 131 7.04 4.53 11.92
CA VAL A 131 7.41 3.13 11.73
C VAL A 131 8.34 2.75 12.88
N HIS A 132 7.80 2.07 13.88
CA HIS A 132 8.63 1.50 14.93
C HIS A 132 9.11 0.12 14.46
N PRO A 133 10.37 -0.27 14.77
CA PRO A 133 10.81 -1.65 14.57
C PRO A 133 9.99 -2.52 15.52
N THR A 134 8.85 -3.00 15.04
CA THR A 134 7.98 -3.94 15.71
C THR A 134 8.31 -5.31 15.17
N ASN A 135 8.51 -6.28 16.07
CA ASN A 135 8.75 -7.67 15.71
C ASN A 135 7.41 -8.41 15.77
N LEU A 136 6.50 -8.05 14.87
CA LEU A 136 5.16 -8.63 14.83
C LEU A 136 5.21 -10.07 14.32
N ALA A 137 6.22 -10.44 13.53
CA ALA A 137 6.50 -11.83 13.20
C ALA A 137 6.71 -12.70 14.44
N LEU A 138 7.50 -12.23 15.42
CA LEU A 138 7.68 -12.93 16.69
C LEU A 138 6.39 -12.98 17.51
N ALA A 139 5.64 -11.89 17.55
CA ALA A 139 4.35 -11.86 18.24
C ALA A 139 3.36 -12.87 17.62
N LEU A 140 3.29 -12.91 16.28
CA LEU A 140 2.47 -13.87 15.53
C LEU A 140 2.93 -15.30 15.76
N GLU A 141 4.24 -15.57 15.78
CA GLU A 141 4.78 -16.89 16.09
C GLU A 141 4.36 -17.36 17.48
N MET A 142 4.50 -16.50 18.49
CA MET A 142 4.06 -16.82 19.86
C MET A 142 2.55 -17.11 19.95
N GLU A 143 1.73 -16.33 19.24
CA GLU A 143 0.27 -16.54 19.20
C GLU A 143 -0.08 -17.85 18.47
N ILE A 144 0.59 -18.17 17.36
CA ILE A 144 0.43 -19.45 16.65
C ILE A 144 0.87 -20.62 17.53
N ASP A 145 2.00 -20.50 18.23
CA ASP A 145 2.51 -21.55 19.11
C ASP A 145 1.59 -21.81 20.30
N SER A 146 0.93 -20.77 20.82
CA SER A 146 -0.08 -20.94 21.88
C SER A 146 -1.23 -21.84 21.43
N VAL A 147 -1.63 -21.76 20.15
CA VAL A 147 -2.70 -22.58 19.57
C VAL A 147 -2.16 -23.96 19.18
N SER A 148 -0.98 -24.01 18.56
CA SER A 148 -0.32 -25.24 18.08
C SER A 148 0.15 -26.13 19.23
N ASN A 149 0.33 -25.60 20.44
CA ASN A 149 0.61 -26.42 21.62
C ASN A 149 -0.50 -27.46 21.91
N THR A 150 -1.69 -27.33 21.32
CA THR A 150 -2.73 -28.38 21.42
C THR A 150 -2.64 -29.46 20.35
N ASP A 151 -1.79 -29.31 19.33
CA ASP A 151 -1.67 -30.23 18.19
C ASP A 151 -1.19 -31.62 18.60
N HIS A 152 -0.21 -31.69 19.51
CA HIS A 152 0.27 -32.99 20.01
C HIS A 152 -0.82 -33.77 20.76
N VAL A 153 -1.69 -33.07 21.50
CA VAL A 153 -2.82 -33.69 22.21
C VAL A 153 -3.86 -34.18 21.20
N GLN A 154 -4.20 -33.35 20.21
CA GLN A 154 -5.14 -33.71 19.15
C GLN A 154 -4.66 -34.92 18.35
N ARG A 155 -3.38 -34.93 17.97
CA ARG A 155 -2.74 -36.09 17.33
C ARG A 155 -2.87 -37.35 18.19
N GLY A 156 -2.61 -37.26 19.49
CA GLY A 156 -2.76 -38.39 20.40
C GLY A 156 -4.17 -38.95 20.48
N TYR A 157 -5.21 -38.12 20.32
CA TYR A 157 -6.60 -38.61 20.23
C TYR A 157 -6.85 -39.41 18.95
N PHE A 158 -6.38 -38.93 17.79
CA PHE A 158 -6.50 -39.68 16.54
C PHE A 158 -5.71 -40.98 16.56
N GLU A 159 -4.49 -40.97 17.11
CA GLU A 159 -3.67 -42.18 17.28
C GLU A 159 -4.35 -43.21 18.20
N ALA A 160 -5.01 -42.76 19.27
CA ALA A 160 -5.77 -43.65 20.16
C ALA A 160 -6.99 -44.28 19.47
N ASP A 161 -7.71 -43.52 18.63
CA ASP A 161 -8.83 -44.04 17.83
C ASP A 161 -8.35 -45.08 16.81
N LEU A 162 -7.22 -44.83 16.16
CA LEU A 162 -6.59 -45.79 15.24
C LEU A 162 -6.12 -47.05 15.97
N GLU A 163 -5.50 -46.93 17.14
CA GLU A 163 -5.14 -48.07 17.98
C GLU A 163 -6.37 -48.89 18.40
N HIS A 164 -7.49 -48.22 18.69
CA HIS A 164 -8.75 -48.89 18.97
C HIS A 164 -9.25 -49.70 17.77
N ILE A 165 -9.22 -49.14 16.56
CA ILE A 165 -9.57 -49.85 15.32
C ILE A 165 -8.64 -51.05 15.12
N ASP A 166 -7.34 -50.88 15.36
CA ASP A 166 -6.34 -51.95 15.26
C ASP A 166 -6.56 -53.07 16.28
N SER A 167 -7.07 -52.73 17.47
CA SER A 167 -7.48 -53.74 18.47
C SER A 167 -8.65 -54.58 17.98
N ILE A 168 -9.64 -53.97 17.32
CA ILE A 168 -10.78 -54.66 16.71
C ILE A 168 -10.32 -55.54 15.55
N ARG A 169 -9.44 -55.01 14.69
CA ARG A 169 -8.86 -55.75 13.57
C ARG A 169 -8.12 -57.01 14.03
N ARG A 170 -7.37 -56.94 15.14
CA ARG A 170 -6.69 -58.10 15.74
C ARG A 170 -7.67 -59.12 16.33
N ALA A 171 -8.80 -58.65 16.88
CA ALA A 171 -9.84 -59.52 17.40
C ALA A 171 -10.66 -60.21 16.29
N HIS A 172 -10.71 -59.62 15.09
CA HIS A 172 -11.48 -60.09 13.94
C HIS A 172 -10.61 -60.17 12.67
N PRO A 173 -9.77 -61.21 12.53
CA PRO A 173 -8.85 -61.37 11.40
C PRO A 173 -9.54 -61.37 10.04
N GLU A 174 -10.79 -61.79 9.97
CA GLU A 174 -11.63 -61.79 8.76
C GLU A 174 -11.83 -60.40 8.14
N PHE A 175 -11.64 -59.33 8.92
CA PHE A 175 -11.72 -57.95 8.43
C PHE A 175 -10.34 -57.34 8.13
N GLY A 176 -9.25 -58.06 8.43
CA GLY A 176 -7.88 -57.57 8.37
C GLY A 176 -7.50 -56.98 7.02
N ASP A 177 -7.67 -57.76 5.95
CA ASP A 177 -7.27 -57.37 4.59
C ASP A 177 -8.06 -56.15 4.06
N LEU A 178 -9.23 -55.88 4.63
CA LEU A 178 -10.19 -54.92 4.12
C LEU A 178 -10.15 -53.60 4.91
N LEU A 179 -9.96 -53.66 6.22
CA LEU A 179 -9.77 -52.47 7.06
C LEU A 179 -8.34 -51.92 6.94
N TYR A 180 -7.37 -52.76 6.59
CA TYR A 180 -5.96 -52.34 6.54
C TYR A 180 -5.70 -51.14 5.60
N PRO A 181 -6.19 -51.12 4.34
CA PRO A 181 -5.97 -49.98 3.45
C PRO A 181 -6.60 -48.68 3.97
N LEU A 182 -7.80 -48.77 4.58
CA LEU A 182 -8.51 -47.61 5.11
C LEU A 182 -7.84 -47.07 6.37
N HIS A 183 -7.44 -47.96 7.29
CA HIS A 183 -6.66 -47.60 8.47
C HIS A 183 -5.35 -46.91 8.06
N TRP A 184 -4.59 -47.53 7.15
CA TRP A 184 -3.34 -46.97 6.66
C TRP A 184 -3.54 -45.60 6.01
N HIS A 185 -4.62 -45.39 5.26
CA HIS A 185 -4.93 -44.09 4.68
C HIS A 185 -5.18 -43.02 5.76
N VAL A 186 -5.99 -43.31 6.78
CA VAL A 186 -6.27 -42.35 7.85
C VAL A 186 -5.01 -42.07 8.68
N ASP A 187 -4.22 -43.09 9.00
CA ASP A 187 -2.93 -42.94 9.68
C ASP A 187 -1.96 -42.04 8.88
N ALA A 188 -1.87 -42.27 7.57
CA ALA A 188 -1.05 -41.44 6.68
C ALA A 188 -1.53 -39.97 6.65
N GLU A 189 -2.84 -39.73 6.59
CA GLU A 189 -3.40 -38.36 6.64
C GLU A 189 -3.14 -37.69 8.00
N VAL A 190 -3.24 -38.41 9.12
CA VAL A 190 -2.91 -37.88 10.46
C VAL A 190 -1.43 -37.50 10.52
N ILE A 191 -0.53 -38.37 10.03
CA ILE A 191 0.91 -38.11 10.00
C ILE A 191 1.24 -36.91 9.10
N ASP A 192 0.68 -36.85 7.89
CA ASP A 192 0.88 -35.75 6.93
C ASP A 192 0.39 -34.42 7.50
N MET A 193 -0.82 -34.41 8.08
CA MET A 193 -1.44 -33.19 8.60
C MET A 193 -0.62 -32.55 9.74
N PHE A 194 -0.24 -33.35 10.73
CA PHE A 194 0.48 -32.87 11.91
C PHE A 194 2.00 -32.79 11.69
N GLY A 195 2.56 -33.63 10.83
CA GLY A 195 4.00 -33.70 10.57
C GLY A 195 4.49 -32.72 9.51
N GLU A 196 3.67 -32.41 8.51
CA GLU A 196 4.08 -31.60 7.37
C GLU A 196 3.17 -30.38 7.16
N MET A 197 1.85 -30.59 7.05
CA MET A 197 0.94 -29.56 6.57
C MET A 197 0.75 -28.39 7.55
N LEU A 198 0.44 -28.65 8.83
CA LEU A 198 0.30 -27.59 9.83
C LEU A 198 1.62 -26.84 10.08
N PRO A 199 2.78 -27.51 10.25
CA PRO A 199 4.07 -26.83 10.29
C PRO A 199 4.35 -25.97 9.05
N ASP A 200 4.02 -26.45 7.86
CA ASP A 200 4.23 -25.69 6.63
C ASP A 200 3.35 -24.44 6.55
N MET A 201 2.08 -24.55 6.94
CA MET A 201 1.18 -23.40 7.07
C MET A 201 1.73 -22.36 8.05
N LYS A 202 2.24 -22.79 9.21
CA LYS A 202 2.91 -21.91 10.18
C LYS A 202 4.09 -21.19 9.51
N ARG A 203 4.98 -21.93 8.84
CA ARG A 203 6.15 -21.33 8.15
C ARG A 203 5.76 -20.30 7.11
N ARG A 204 4.75 -20.58 6.26
CA ARG A 204 4.28 -19.65 5.22
C ARG A 204 3.76 -18.35 5.82
N VAL A 205 2.95 -18.44 6.88
CA VAL A 205 2.40 -17.28 7.59
C VAL A 205 3.51 -16.45 8.23
N ILE A 206 4.46 -17.08 8.92
CA ILE A 206 5.57 -16.36 9.57
C ILE A 206 6.47 -15.69 8.53
N ASN A 207 6.83 -16.39 7.45
CA ASN A 207 7.66 -15.82 6.38
C ASN A 207 6.99 -14.61 5.73
N GLN A 208 5.67 -14.65 5.55
CA GLN A 208 4.93 -13.51 5.04
C GLN A 208 4.91 -12.34 6.02
N MET A 209 4.77 -12.61 7.33
CA MET A 209 4.84 -11.56 8.34
C MET A 209 6.24 -10.94 8.44
N ILE A 210 7.31 -11.73 8.31
CA ILE A 210 8.69 -11.23 8.21
C ILE A 210 8.82 -10.28 7.01
N ALA A 211 8.24 -10.63 5.86
CA ALA A 211 8.22 -9.76 4.69
C ALA A 211 7.36 -8.49 4.89
N SER A 212 6.36 -8.51 5.76
CA SER A 212 5.58 -7.33 6.15
C SER A 212 6.35 -6.44 7.15
N ASP A 213 7.03 -7.04 8.13
CA ASP A 213 7.88 -6.34 9.09
C ASP A 213 9.04 -5.61 8.41
N GLN A 214 9.64 -6.24 7.39
CA GLN A 214 10.71 -5.65 6.57
C GLN A 214 10.20 -4.59 5.58
N ALA A 215 8.91 -4.59 5.25
CA ALA A 215 8.33 -3.56 4.40
C ALA A 215 8.19 -2.24 5.19
N ASN A 216 8.26 -1.12 4.48
CA ASN A 216 8.12 0.23 5.05
C ASN A 216 6.66 0.58 5.44
N LEU A 217 5.86 -0.42 5.83
CA LEU A 217 4.45 -0.28 6.15
C LEU A 217 4.24 0.50 7.46
N VAL A 218 3.14 1.24 7.51
CA VAL A 218 2.67 1.84 8.77
C VAL A 218 2.29 0.74 9.76
N ASP A 219 2.56 0.96 11.05
CA ASP A 219 2.32 -0.04 12.11
C ASP A 219 0.87 -0.58 12.11
N GLY A 220 -0.11 0.26 11.76
CA GLY A 220 -1.51 -0.16 11.65
C GLY A 220 -1.76 -1.21 10.56
N LEU A 221 -1.10 -1.10 9.40
CA LEU A 221 -1.19 -2.10 8.34
C LEU A 221 -0.45 -3.39 8.71
N LYS A 222 0.71 -3.28 9.37
CA LYS A 222 1.43 -4.47 9.83
C LYS A 222 0.61 -5.26 10.87
N GLN A 223 -0.10 -4.54 11.74
CA GLN A 223 -1.02 -5.15 12.70
C GLN A 223 -2.22 -5.80 12.01
N GLU A 224 -2.79 -5.17 10.98
CA GLU A 224 -3.86 -5.76 10.16
C GLU A 224 -3.39 -7.04 9.47
N ASP A 225 -2.22 -7.01 8.81
CA ASP A 225 -1.58 -8.20 8.21
C ASP A 225 -1.43 -9.33 9.24
N LYS A 226 -0.93 -9.02 10.44
CA LYS A 226 -0.76 -9.98 11.55
C LYS A 226 -2.09 -10.64 11.89
N ASP A 227 -3.13 -9.85 12.10
CA ASP A 227 -4.45 -10.33 12.52
C ASP A 227 -5.13 -11.14 11.41
N THR A 228 -5.01 -10.72 10.15
CA THR A 228 -5.49 -11.47 8.98
C THR A 228 -4.78 -12.82 8.83
N LEU A 229 -3.45 -12.84 8.98
CA LEU A 229 -2.65 -14.05 8.89
C LEU A 229 -2.95 -15.04 10.02
N LEU A 230 -3.11 -14.55 11.25
CA LEU A 230 -3.51 -15.36 12.39
C LEU A 230 -4.90 -15.98 12.18
N ALA A 231 -5.88 -15.15 11.78
CA ALA A 231 -7.24 -15.60 11.53
C ALA A 231 -7.30 -16.68 10.43
N TRP A 232 -6.51 -16.49 9.37
CA TRP A 232 -6.35 -17.49 8.32
C TRP A 232 -5.78 -18.80 8.87
N TYR A 233 -4.66 -18.76 9.62
CA TYR A 233 -4.03 -19.95 10.18
C TYR A 233 -5.00 -20.73 11.08
N GLN A 234 -5.69 -20.05 11.99
CA GLN A 234 -6.66 -20.66 12.89
C GLN A 234 -7.83 -21.31 12.14
N THR A 235 -8.31 -20.65 11.07
CA THR A 235 -9.40 -21.17 10.24
C THR A 235 -8.96 -22.43 9.50
N GLN A 236 -7.80 -22.40 8.84
CA GLN A 236 -7.28 -23.54 8.10
C GLN A 236 -6.96 -24.72 9.03
N ARG A 237 -6.37 -24.46 10.21
CA ARG A 237 -6.15 -25.49 11.25
C ARG A 237 -7.45 -26.14 11.71
N ARG A 238 -8.50 -25.35 11.94
CA ARG A 238 -9.82 -25.89 12.32
C ARG A 238 -10.39 -26.80 11.23
N ASN A 239 -10.28 -26.38 9.96
CA ASN A 239 -10.76 -27.16 8.83
C ASN A 239 -9.99 -28.48 8.67
N ALA A 240 -8.68 -28.46 8.91
CA ALA A 240 -7.84 -29.66 8.93
C ALA A 240 -8.29 -30.65 10.03
N ILE A 241 -8.54 -30.16 11.24
CA ILE A 241 -9.02 -31.01 12.35
C ILE A 241 -10.42 -31.56 12.06
N ASP A 242 -11.33 -30.76 11.53
CA ASP A 242 -12.68 -31.20 11.13
C ASP A 242 -12.64 -32.27 10.02
N TYR A 243 -11.70 -32.14 9.07
CA TYR A 243 -11.44 -33.15 8.06
C TYR A 243 -10.98 -34.49 8.69
N LEU A 244 -9.99 -34.46 9.58
CA LEU A 244 -9.51 -35.66 10.27
C LEU A 244 -10.58 -36.30 11.16
N ASN A 245 -11.40 -35.50 11.84
CA ASN A 245 -12.55 -35.99 12.62
C ASN A 245 -13.52 -36.77 11.73
N LYS A 246 -13.91 -36.20 10.58
CA LYS A 246 -14.83 -36.87 9.64
C LYS A 246 -14.25 -38.18 9.09
N LEU A 247 -12.96 -38.20 8.76
CA LEU A 247 -12.29 -39.42 8.31
C LEU A 247 -12.32 -40.51 9.39
N THR A 248 -11.94 -40.15 10.62
CA THR A 248 -11.83 -41.06 11.75
C THR A 248 -13.19 -41.56 12.20
N GLU A 249 -14.19 -40.68 12.34
CA GLU A 249 -15.57 -41.04 12.65
C GLU A 249 -16.17 -41.99 11.62
N GLY A 250 -15.91 -41.73 10.33
CA GLY A 250 -16.36 -42.61 9.26
C GLY A 250 -15.75 -44.01 9.39
N LEU A 251 -14.45 -44.10 9.70
CA LEU A 251 -13.73 -45.36 9.87
C LEU A 251 -14.20 -46.12 11.12
N LEU A 252 -14.41 -45.41 12.24
CA LEU A 252 -15.01 -45.98 13.45
C LEU A 252 -16.42 -46.51 13.19
N SER A 253 -17.27 -45.72 12.54
CA SER A 253 -18.64 -46.10 12.18
C SER A 253 -18.68 -47.36 11.31
N LEU A 254 -17.80 -47.44 10.30
CA LEU A 254 -17.61 -48.63 9.49
C LEU A 254 -17.21 -49.83 10.37
N THR A 255 -16.20 -49.66 11.21
CA THR A 255 -15.69 -50.71 12.11
C THR A 255 -16.76 -51.24 13.06
N TYR A 256 -17.62 -50.36 13.61
CA TYR A 256 -18.74 -50.76 14.46
C TYR A 256 -19.82 -51.53 13.71
N LYS A 257 -20.17 -51.11 12.49
CA LYS A 257 -21.15 -51.83 11.65
C LYS A 257 -20.66 -53.25 11.33
N LEU A 258 -19.37 -53.42 11.08
CA LEU A 258 -18.77 -54.73 10.81
C LEU A 258 -18.85 -55.70 12.00
N LYS A 259 -18.90 -55.18 13.23
CA LYS A 259 -19.05 -56.00 14.44
C LYS A 259 -20.45 -56.62 14.58
N VAL A 260 -21.46 -56.08 13.90
CA VAL A 260 -22.86 -56.56 14.00
C VAL A 260 -23.05 -57.79 13.10
N PRO A 261 -23.36 -58.98 13.65
CA PRO A 261 -23.56 -60.17 12.84
C PRO A 261 -24.77 -60.02 11.90
N GLY A 262 -24.59 -60.29 10.60
CA GLY A 262 -25.68 -60.33 9.62
C GLY A 262 -26.06 -59.01 8.96
N SER A 263 -25.31 -57.93 9.16
CA SER A 263 -25.59 -56.63 8.55
C SER A 263 -24.92 -56.44 7.18
N VAL A 264 -25.72 -56.52 6.11
CA VAL A 264 -25.40 -56.04 4.72
C VAL A 264 -24.18 -56.73 4.07
N ALA A 265 -24.13 -56.81 2.74
CA ALA A 265 -22.92 -57.29 2.07
C ALA A 265 -21.77 -56.31 2.37
N PHE A 266 -20.66 -56.83 2.88
CA PHE A 266 -19.49 -56.07 3.29
C PHE A 266 -18.99 -55.08 2.21
N ALA A 267 -19.05 -55.46 0.94
CA ALA A 267 -18.70 -54.62 -0.20
C ALA A 267 -19.55 -53.33 -0.27
N ASP A 268 -20.83 -53.40 0.08
CA ASP A 268 -21.73 -52.25 0.06
C ASP A 268 -21.35 -51.23 1.14
N LEU A 269 -20.88 -51.70 2.30
CA LEU A 269 -20.43 -50.84 3.40
C LEU A 269 -19.14 -50.10 3.05
N ILE A 270 -18.20 -50.76 2.37
CA ILE A 270 -16.97 -50.09 1.88
C ILE A 270 -17.33 -49.07 0.81
N MET A 271 -18.14 -49.43 -0.19
CA MET A 271 -18.55 -48.49 -1.23
C MET A 271 -19.32 -47.29 -0.62
N GLU A 272 -20.12 -47.51 0.42
CA GLU A 272 -20.78 -46.43 1.14
C GLU A 272 -19.77 -45.53 1.86
N TYR A 273 -18.76 -46.10 2.52
CA TYR A 273 -17.70 -45.35 3.20
C TYR A 273 -16.87 -44.53 2.20
N GLU A 274 -16.34 -45.16 1.15
CA GLU A 274 -15.54 -44.49 0.12
C GLU A 274 -16.29 -43.34 -0.55
N ARG A 275 -17.59 -43.52 -0.82
CA ARG A 275 -18.44 -42.46 -1.39
C ARG A 275 -18.64 -41.29 -0.43
N LYS A 276 -18.56 -41.53 0.88
CA LYS A 276 -18.73 -40.50 1.92
C LYS A 276 -17.40 -39.89 2.38
N LEU A 277 -16.26 -40.35 1.85
CA LEU A 277 -14.97 -39.78 2.21
C LEU A 277 -14.95 -38.27 1.87
N PRO A 278 -14.57 -37.41 2.83
CA PRO A 278 -14.35 -36.01 2.53
C PRO A 278 -13.20 -35.89 1.51
N GLY A 279 -13.30 -34.91 0.61
CA GLY A 279 -12.18 -34.58 -0.28
C GLY A 279 -10.95 -34.19 0.54
N ARG A 280 -9.75 -34.54 0.06
CA ARG A 280 -8.49 -34.26 0.77
C ARG A 280 -8.41 -32.79 1.13
N PHE A 281 -8.07 -32.51 2.39
CA PHE A 281 -7.89 -31.14 2.84
C PHE A 281 -6.72 -30.51 2.09
N ALA A 282 -6.96 -29.32 1.54
CA ALA A 282 -5.94 -28.48 0.95
C ALA A 282 -6.09 -27.10 1.59
N PRO A 283 -5.03 -26.55 2.21
CA PRO A 283 -5.09 -25.22 2.77
C PRO A 283 -5.37 -24.21 1.66
N GLY A 284 -6.22 -23.22 1.94
CA GLY A 284 -6.48 -22.12 1.02
C GLY A 284 -5.21 -21.33 0.66
N GLU A 285 -5.33 -20.36 -0.24
CA GLU A 285 -4.22 -19.41 -0.48
C GLU A 285 -4.01 -18.54 0.77
N VAL A 286 -2.74 -18.29 1.10
CA VAL A 286 -2.40 -17.34 2.17
C VAL A 286 -2.89 -15.95 1.74
N PRO A 287 -3.57 -15.17 2.61
CA PRO A 287 -4.06 -13.85 2.26
C PRO A 287 -2.92 -13.00 1.71
N LYS A 288 -3.17 -12.21 0.67
CA LYS A 288 -2.13 -11.34 0.11
C LYS A 288 -1.74 -10.29 1.15
N ARG A 289 -0.43 -9.99 1.24
CA ARG A 289 0.10 -8.92 2.09
C ARG A 289 -0.53 -7.59 1.68
N SER A 290 -0.91 -6.77 2.65
CA SER A 290 -1.26 -5.37 2.40
C SER A 290 -0.12 -4.65 1.69
N LYS A 291 -0.45 -3.83 0.69
CA LYS A 291 0.51 -2.94 0.04
C LYS A 291 0.51 -1.59 0.72
N GLN A 292 1.62 -0.88 0.58
CA GLN A 292 1.71 0.49 1.03
C GLN A 292 0.74 1.36 0.21
N GLY A 293 -0.43 1.64 0.76
CA GLY A 293 -1.42 2.53 0.15
C GLY A 293 -2.85 2.02 0.17
N ASP A 294 -3.06 0.74 0.51
CA ASP A 294 -4.40 0.12 0.59
C ASP A 294 -5.34 0.89 1.54
N PHE A 295 -4.79 1.53 2.58
CA PHE A 295 -5.54 2.33 3.55
C PHE A 295 -5.99 3.72 3.06
N LEU A 296 -5.56 4.15 1.87
CA LEU A 296 -5.73 5.54 1.41
C LEU A 296 -6.98 5.76 0.56
N GLY A 297 -7.77 4.71 0.31
CA GLY A 297 -9.04 4.79 -0.42
C GLY A 297 -8.86 5.37 -1.83
N ILE A 298 -9.48 6.51 -2.13
CA ILE A 298 -9.43 7.14 -3.47
C ILE A 298 -8.02 7.54 -3.92
N PHE A 299 -7.04 7.56 -3.01
CA PHE A 299 -5.64 7.84 -3.34
C PHE A 299 -4.81 6.58 -3.55
N GLU A 300 -5.36 5.38 -3.34
CA GLU A 300 -4.66 4.09 -3.36
C GLU A 300 -3.83 3.89 -4.63
N GLU A 301 -4.39 4.16 -5.81
CA GLU A 301 -3.70 3.88 -7.07
C GLU A 301 -2.45 4.75 -7.28
N TYR A 302 -2.57 6.06 -7.02
CA TYR A 302 -1.47 7.00 -7.20
C TYR A 302 -0.48 7.02 -6.04
N MET A 303 -0.98 6.98 -4.81
CA MET A 303 -0.10 6.87 -3.65
C MET A 303 0.57 5.51 -3.61
N GLY A 304 -0.15 4.43 -3.94
CA GLY A 304 0.41 3.10 -4.06
C GLY A 304 1.57 3.08 -5.03
N TRP A 305 1.40 3.64 -6.23
CA TRP A 305 2.51 3.80 -7.18
C TRP A 305 3.67 4.65 -6.64
N LEU A 306 3.38 5.79 -6.01
CA LEU A 306 4.42 6.65 -5.43
C LEU A 306 5.20 5.95 -4.30
N LEU A 307 4.51 5.14 -3.51
CA LEU A 307 5.07 4.40 -2.38
C LEU A 307 5.81 3.14 -2.83
N GLU A 308 5.33 2.47 -3.88
CA GLU A 308 5.94 1.27 -4.47
C GLU A 308 7.31 1.59 -5.10
N ILE A 309 7.51 2.81 -5.60
CA ILE A 309 8.81 3.24 -6.14
C ILE A 309 9.86 3.38 -5.02
N GLU A 310 9.43 3.49 -3.75
CA GLU A 310 10.29 3.66 -2.57
C GLU A 310 11.30 4.84 -2.69
N SER A 311 11.07 5.76 -3.63
CA SER A 311 11.98 6.88 -3.91
C SER A 311 11.46 8.17 -3.31
N TYR A 312 11.98 8.50 -2.13
CA TYR A 312 11.70 9.77 -1.46
C TYR A 312 11.92 10.97 -2.38
N SER A 313 13.00 10.98 -3.17
CA SER A 313 13.31 12.06 -4.12
C SER A 313 12.22 12.26 -5.17
N LEU A 314 11.64 11.18 -5.70
CA LEU A 314 10.56 11.28 -6.69
C LEU A 314 9.28 11.85 -6.07
N VAL A 315 8.90 11.36 -4.88
CA VAL A 315 7.75 11.86 -4.11
C VAL A 315 7.92 13.36 -3.85
N MET A 316 9.11 13.78 -3.47
CA MET A 316 9.42 15.20 -3.26
C MET A 316 9.25 16.00 -4.54
N ILE A 317 9.85 15.59 -5.67
CA ILE A 317 9.76 16.31 -6.95
C ILE A 317 8.30 16.49 -7.36
N ILE A 318 7.48 15.45 -7.27
CA ILE A 318 6.06 15.50 -7.63
C ILE A 318 5.30 16.45 -6.71
N GLY A 319 5.55 16.41 -5.40
CA GLY A 319 4.94 17.33 -4.45
C GLY A 319 5.34 18.78 -4.70
N MET A 320 6.64 19.06 -4.87
CA MET A 320 7.11 20.41 -5.16
C MET A 320 6.58 20.92 -6.50
N ALA A 321 6.44 20.07 -7.52
CA ALA A 321 5.79 20.44 -8.77
C ALA A 321 4.32 20.82 -8.55
N GLY A 322 3.58 20.05 -7.75
CA GLY A 322 2.21 20.38 -7.35
C GLY A 322 2.10 21.73 -6.63
N PHE A 323 2.91 21.93 -5.58
CA PHE A 323 2.93 23.18 -4.82
C PHE A 323 3.44 24.37 -5.65
N GLY A 324 4.41 24.14 -6.54
CA GLY A 324 4.90 25.12 -7.51
C GLY A 324 3.79 25.55 -8.46
N LEU A 325 3.01 24.61 -9.02
CA LEU A 325 1.86 24.95 -9.86
C LEU A 325 0.79 25.73 -9.08
N LEU A 326 0.46 25.32 -7.86
CA LEU A 326 -0.48 26.04 -7.00
C LEU A 326 -0.03 27.47 -6.70
N GLY A 327 1.26 27.65 -6.45
CA GLY A 327 1.85 28.97 -6.21
C GLY A 327 1.74 29.88 -7.42
N ALA A 328 2.06 29.36 -8.61
CA ALA A 328 2.02 30.12 -9.86
C ALA A 328 0.58 30.53 -10.21
N VAL A 329 -0.36 29.61 -10.06
CA VAL A 329 -1.80 29.86 -10.23
C VAL A 329 -2.27 30.94 -9.27
N SER A 330 -1.92 30.83 -7.98
CA SER A 330 -2.34 31.77 -6.93
C SER A 330 -1.77 33.17 -7.18
N GLY A 331 -0.49 33.26 -7.54
CA GLY A 331 0.15 34.51 -7.92
C GLY A 331 -0.55 35.18 -9.11
N ASN A 332 -0.90 34.40 -10.14
CA ASN A 332 -1.62 34.92 -11.29
C ASN A 332 -3.04 35.36 -10.95
N PHE A 333 -3.76 34.62 -10.11
CA PHE A 333 -5.09 35.02 -9.64
C PHE A 333 -5.08 36.35 -8.88
N ILE A 334 -4.08 36.58 -8.04
CA ILE A 334 -3.96 37.84 -7.28
C ILE A 334 -3.74 39.02 -8.24
N LYS A 335 -2.87 38.85 -9.24
CA LYS A 335 -2.61 39.87 -10.26
C LYS A 335 -3.85 40.15 -11.11
N GLU A 336 -4.52 39.10 -11.55
CA GLU A 336 -5.65 39.21 -12.47
C GLU A 336 -6.94 39.65 -11.76
N ALA A 337 -7.10 39.38 -10.46
CA ALA A 337 -8.20 39.89 -9.66
C ALA A 337 -8.29 41.43 -9.67
N GLY A 338 -7.14 42.12 -9.74
CA GLY A 338 -7.09 43.57 -9.91
C GLY A 338 -7.58 44.03 -11.29
N ARG A 339 -7.18 43.33 -12.36
CA ARG A 339 -7.50 43.68 -13.76
C ARG A 339 -8.92 43.30 -14.17
N ARG A 340 -9.45 42.19 -13.66
CA ARG A 340 -10.79 41.70 -14.02
C ARG A 340 -11.93 42.62 -13.62
N LYS A 341 -11.73 43.44 -12.59
CA LYS A 341 -12.73 44.43 -12.17
C LYS A 341 -13.15 45.37 -13.32
N GLU A 342 -12.28 45.52 -14.32
CA GLU A 342 -12.48 46.44 -15.44
C GLU A 342 -12.89 45.75 -16.75
N LYS A 343 -12.46 44.50 -17.01
CA LYS A 343 -12.50 43.91 -18.37
C LYS A 343 -13.19 42.56 -18.54
N GLY A 344 -13.57 41.86 -17.47
CA GLY A 344 -14.34 40.60 -17.59
C GLY A 344 -13.69 39.49 -18.43
N GLY A 345 -12.35 39.40 -18.43
CA GLY A 345 -11.56 38.42 -19.20
C GLY A 345 -11.51 37.01 -18.61
N ALA A 346 -10.71 36.14 -19.25
CA ALA A 346 -10.47 34.76 -18.83
C ALA A 346 -9.85 34.67 -17.42
N MET A 347 -9.95 33.50 -16.77
CA MET A 347 -9.36 33.34 -15.44
C MET A 347 -7.84 33.51 -15.48
N ILE A 348 -7.20 32.88 -16.47
CA ILE A 348 -5.76 32.90 -16.66
C ILE A 348 -5.53 33.03 -18.15
N GLU A 349 -5.05 34.19 -18.62
CA GLU A 349 -4.78 34.43 -20.03
C GLU A 349 -3.56 33.62 -20.52
N ASP A 350 -2.58 33.40 -19.64
CA ASP A 350 -1.33 32.68 -19.94
C ASP A 350 -1.17 31.42 -19.07
N LEU A 351 -1.90 30.36 -19.45
CA LEU A 351 -1.85 29.09 -18.73
C LEU A 351 -0.49 28.39 -18.89
N SER A 352 0.10 28.46 -20.08
CA SER A 352 1.43 27.92 -20.37
C SER A 352 2.52 28.55 -19.49
N GLY A 353 2.49 29.87 -19.32
CA GLY A 353 3.43 30.58 -18.46
C GLY A 353 3.31 30.16 -17.01
N VAL A 354 2.08 29.97 -16.50
CA VAL A 354 1.85 29.45 -15.14
C VAL A 354 2.47 28.07 -14.95
N MET A 355 2.28 27.15 -15.92
CA MET A 355 2.84 25.80 -15.85
C MET A 355 4.37 25.81 -15.83
N ILE A 356 4.98 26.55 -16.78
CA ILE A 356 6.45 26.64 -16.90
C ILE A 356 7.04 27.27 -15.63
N LYS A 357 6.45 28.37 -15.13
CA LYS A 357 6.94 29.05 -13.93
C LYS A 357 6.84 28.17 -12.68
N GLY A 358 5.70 27.51 -12.48
CA GLY A 358 5.49 26.62 -11.34
C GLY A 358 6.47 25.45 -11.33
N PHE A 359 6.65 24.79 -12.48
CA PHE A 359 7.56 23.65 -12.61
C PHE A 359 9.04 24.08 -12.48
N THR A 360 9.43 25.19 -13.11
CA THR A 360 10.82 25.67 -13.05
C THR A 360 11.18 26.13 -11.64
N ALA A 361 10.26 26.82 -10.93
CA ALA A 361 10.48 27.20 -9.54
C ALA A 361 10.68 25.96 -8.64
N ALA A 362 9.85 24.94 -8.81
CA ALA A 362 9.97 23.67 -8.08
C ALA A 362 11.33 22.99 -8.34
N LEU A 363 11.77 22.91 -9.60
CA LEU A 363 13.06 22.31 -9.97
C LEU A 363 14.25 23.09 -9.41
N VAL A 364 14.24 24.42 -9.54
CA VAL A 364 15.34 25.26 -9.03
C VAL A 364 15.48 25.12 -7.52
N ILE A 365 14.36 25.07 -6.79
CA ILE A 365 14.37 24.88 -5.33
C ILE A 365 14.87 23.49 -4.97
N PHE A 366 14.40 22.45 -5.67
CA PHE A 366 14.87 21.08 -5.45
C PHE A 366 16.37 20.94 -5.69
N LEU A 367 16.86 21.41 -6.84
CA LEU A 367 18.28 21.35 -7.20
C LEU A 367 19.13 22.22 -6.28
N GLY A 368 18.65 23.41 -5.90
CA GLY A 368 19.34 24.27 -4.96
C GLY A 368 19.51 23.62 -3.60
N ILE A 369 18.50 22.88 -3.13
CA ILE A 369 18.55 22.22 -1.82
C ILE A 369 19.37 20.94 -1.88
N GLN A 370 19.18 20.10 -2.90
CA GLN A 370 20.02 18.90 -3.10
C GLN A 370 21.49 19.27 -3.33
N GLY A 371 21.75 20.29 -4.14
CA GLY A 371 23.10 20.77 -4.43
C GLY A 371 23.77 21.43 -3.21
N SER A 372 23.05 22.23 -2.43
CA SER A 372 23.59 22.82 -1.21
C SER A 372 23.84 21.77 -0.12
N LEU A 373 22.97 20.76 0.02
CA LEU A 373 23.19 19.64 0.92
C LEU A 373 24.41 18.80 0.51
N ALA A 374 24.64 18.60 -0.80
CA ALA A 374 25.80 17.87 -1.29
C ALA A 374 27.14 18.58 -0.97
N VAL A 375 27.13 19.92 -0.90
CA VAL A 375 28.33 20.71 -0.60
C VAL A 375 28.54 20.90 0.91
N LEU A 376 27.46 20.99 1.69
CA LEU A 376 27.51 21.33 3.12
C LEU A 376 27.37 20.13 4.06
N GLY A 377 26.88 18.98 3.58
CA GLY A 377 26.40 17.91 4.44
C GLY A 377 27.23 16.63 4.37
N ASN A 378 27.85 16.26 5.50
CA ASN A 378 28.30 14.89 5.81
C ASN A 378 27.10 13.94 6.06
N GLY A 379 26.15 13.84 5.12
CA GLY A 379 25.04 12.89 5.19
C GLY A 379 23.99 13.14 6.28
N MET A 380 23.86 14.38 6.78
CA MET A 380 22.82 14.71 7.76
C MET A 380 21.42 14.68 7.15
N GLU A 381 20.50 14.17 7.96
CA GLU A 381 19.06 13.92 7.79
C GLU A 381 18.34 14.58 6.59
N PRO A 382 17.41 13.84 5.94
CA PRO A 382 16.66 14.37 4.82
C PRO A 382 15.87 15.63 5.22
N PRO A 383 15.89 16.69 4.40
CA PRO A 383 15.24 17.97 4.71
C PRO A 383 13.75 17.79 4.97
N ASP A 384 13.17 18.59 5.88
CA ASP A 384 11.74 18.59 6.17
C ASP A 384 10.93 18.83 4.90
N SER A 385 10.13 17.83 4.50
CA SER A 385 9.36 17.84 3.26
C SER A 385 8.36 18.99 3.24
N ASN A 386 7.77 19.31 4.41
CA ASN A 386 6.80 20.38 4.54
C ASN A 386 7.44 21.74 4.26
N LEU A 387 8.67 21.94 4.74
CA LEU A 387 9.45 23.15 4.45
C LEU A 387 9.75 23.26 2.95
N LEU A 388 10.12 22.15 2.30
CA LEU A 388 10.39 22.13 0.85
C LEU A 388 9.13 22.47 0.03
N PHE A 389 7.99 21.89 0.37
CA PHE A 389 6.71 22.20 -0.26
C PHE A 389 6.31 23.66 -0.06
N PHE A 390 6.50 24.20 1.14
CA PHE A 390 6.24 25.60 1.43
C PHE A 390 7.16 26.53 0.63
N MET A 391 8.46 26.22 0.55
CA MET A 391 9.42 26.99 -0.24
C MET A 391 9.07 26.96 -1.73
N ALA A 392 8.67 25.80 -2.27
CA ALA A 392 8.20 25.66 -3.65
C ALA A 392 6.97 26.53 -3.92
N LEU A 393 6.01 26.55 -2.99
CA LEU A 393 4.83 27.40 -3.07
C LEU A 393 5.22 28.89 -3.08
N VAL A 394 6.01 29.34 -2.10
CA VAL A 394 6.43 30.74 -1.94
C VAL A 394 7.27 31.19 -3.14
N GLY A 395 8.27 30.41 -3.52
CA GLY A 395 9.14 30.70 -4.66
C GLY A 395 8.35 30.81 -5.96
N SER A 396 7.33 29.99 -6.13
CA SER A 396 6.46 30.07 -7.29
C SER A 396 5.53 31.29 -7.29
N VAL A 397 4.92 31.64 -6.14
CA VAL A 397 4.07 32.84 -5.99
C VAL A 397 4.83 34.11 -6.34
N PHE A 398 6.12 34.20 -5.96
CA PHE A 398 6.96 35.37 -6.23
C PHE A 398 7.83 35.25 -7.47
N SER A 399 7.75 34.12 -8.20
CA SER A 399 8.62 33.81 -9.34
C SER A 399 8.60 34.90 -10.40
N ASP A 400 7.45 35.52 -10.65
CA ASP A 400 7.32 36.59 -11.64
C ASP A 400 8.25 37.77 -11.37
N ARG A 401 8.33 38.22 -10.11
CA ARG A 401 9.21 39.35 -9.77
C ARG A 401 10.67 38.95 -9.90
N ALA A 402 11.01 37.71 -9.57
CA ALA A 402 12.35 37.18 -9.74
C ALA A 402 12.74 37.10 -11.22
N TRP A 403 11.82 36.65 -12.08
CA TRP A 403 12.02 36.59 -13.53
C TRP A 403 12.14 37.98 -14.17
N ASP A 404 11.28 38.92 -13.77
CA ASP A 404 11.34 40.30 -14.27
C ASP A 404 12.68 40.96 -13.87
N TRP A 405 13.13 40.73 -12.64
CA TRP A 405 14.42 41.21 -12.15
C TRP A 405 15.59 40.54 -12.88
N ALA A 406 15.57 39.22 -13.04
CA ALA A 406 16.61 38.46 -13.74
C ALA A 406 16.71 38.89 -15.21
N LYS A 407 15.57 39.10 -15.88
CA LYS A 407 15.51 39.61 -17.24
C LYS A 407 16.12 41.00 -17.34
N SER A 408 15.74 41.92 -16.44
CA SER A 408 16.31 43.27 -16.41
C SER A 408 17.83 43.26 -16.21
N LYS A 409 18.35 42.39 -15.35
CA LYS A 409 19.80 42.25 -15.12
C LYS A 409 20.54 41.62 -16.30
N PHE A 410 19.91 40.65 -16.96
CA PHE A 410 20.45 40.04 -18.17
C PHE A 410 20.50 41.03 -19.34
N GLU A 411 19.48 41.88 -19.50
CA GLU A 411 19.46 42.94 -20.51
C GLU A 411 20.50 44.03 -20.21
N GLU A 412 20.69 44.40 -18.93
CA GLU A 412 21.73 45.35 -18.50
C GLU A 412 23.15 44.85 -18.81
N THR A 413 23.42 43.57 -18.57
CA THR A 413 24.72 42.94 -18.88
C THR A 413 24.97 42.83 -20.38
N LEU A 414 23.97 42.40 -21.16
CA LEU A 414 24.06 42.38 -22.62
C LEU A 414 24.26 43.77 -23.24
N ALA A 415 23.65 44.82 -22.66
CA ALA A 415 23.80 46.18 -23.12
C ALA A 415 25.21 46.73 -22.82
N LYS A 416 25.78 46.38 -21.65
CA LYS A 416 27.14 46.78 -21.27
C LYS A 416 28.19 46.19 -22.21
N ASP A 417 28.07 44.91 -22.56
CA ASP A 417 29.00 44.24 -23.48
C ASP A 417 28.94 44.79 -24.92
N LYS A 418 27.79 45.37 -25.33
CA LYS A 418 27.66 46.03 -26.64
C LYS A 418 28.17 47.47 -26.66
N GLY A 419 28.19 48.16 -25.51
CA GLY A 419 28.58 49.57 -25.42
C GLY A 419 30.08 49.81 -25.31
N GLU A 420 30.86 48.82 -24.85
CA GLU A 420 32.32 48.96 -24.65
C GLU A 420 33.14 48.53 -25.89
N GLY A 421 32.50 48.07 -26.97
CA GLY A 421 33.16 47.70 -28.23
C GLY A 421 33.30 48.82 -29.28
N GLU A 422 32.75 50.01 -29.02
CA GLU A 422 32.71 51.11 -30.00
C GLU A 422 33.11 52.46 -29.36
N SER A 423 34.23 52.48 -28.64
CA SER A 423 34.91 53.74 -28.35
C SER A 423 36.42 53.60 -28.39
N THR A 424 36.97 54.27 -29.39
CA THR A 424 38.36 54.69 -29.56
C THR A 424 39.39 53.58 -29.74
N ALA A 425 39.69 53.30 -31.02
CA ALA A 425 41.07 53.05 -31.42
C ALA A 425 41.98 54.07 -30.70
N PRO A 426 42.95 53.64 -29.88
CA PRO A 426 43.99 54.53 -29.43
C PRO A 426 44.88 54.78 -30.65
N ASP A 427 44.95 56.05 -31.03
CA ASP A 427 45.99 56.56 -31.91
C ASP A 427 47.33 56.25 -31.23
N ASN A 428 48.09 55.33 -31.80
CA ASN A 428 49.43 54.96 -31.34
C ASN A 428 50.38 56.13 -31.64
N ASP A 429 50.50 57.07 -30.69
CA ASP A 429 51.70 57.87 -30.52
C ASP A 429 52.68 57.11 -29.61
N LEU A 430 53.94 57.13 -30.05
CA LEU A 430 55.05 56.32 -29.57
C LEU A 430 55.50 56.79 -28.19
N GLY A 431 55.20 55.99 -27.16
CA GLY A 431 55.78 56.12 -25.83
C GLY A 431 56.18 54.75 -25.31
N MET A 432 57.42 54.36 -25.61
CA MET A 432 58.14 53.31 -24.89
C MET A 432 58.03 53.60 -23.39
N ASP A 433 57.50 52.68 -22.61
CA ASP A 433 58.07 52.36 -21.30
C ASP A 433 57.71 50.92 -20.91
N GLU A 434 58.79 50.19 -20.77
CA GLU A 434 58.99 48.80 -20.45
C GLU A 434 58.78 48.62 -18.93
N HIS A 435 57.73 47.92 -18.50
CA HIS A 435 57.73 47.17 -17.23
C HIS A 435 56.57 46.16 -17.19
N ASN A 436 56.91 44.93 -17.61
CA ASN A 436 56.15 43.71 -17.35
C ASN A 436 56.38 43.25 -15.90
N GLU A 437 55.36 43.32 -15.05
CA GLU A 437 55.21 42.40 -13.92
C GLU A 437 53.82 41.76 -14.01
N ALA A 438 53.81 40.46 -14.32
CA ALA A 438 52.62 39.64 -14.39
C ALA A 438 52.12 39.32 -12.96
N PRO A 439 50.81 39.38 -12.67
CA PRO A 439 50.27 38.77 -11.47
C PRO A 439 50.20 37.25 -11.66
N ASP A 440 51.06 36.53 -10.93
CA ASP A 440 51.02 35.08 -10.74
C ASP A 440 49.71 34.68 -10.02
N PHE A 441 48.72 34.25 -10.80
CA PHE A 441 47.52 33.57 -10.32
C PHE A 441 47.68 32.06 -10.49
N SER A 442 48.58 31.48 -9.70
CA SER A 442 48.57 30.05 -9.42
C SER A 442 47.57 29.78 -8.27
N PRO A 443 46.45 29.05 -8.48
CA PRO A 443 45.62 28.62 -7.37
C PRO A 443 46.40 27.63 -6.48
N PRO A 444 46.20 27.64 -5.15
CA PRO A 444 46.86 26.68 -4.27
C PRO A 444 46.36 25.27 -4.61
N TYR A 445 47.28 24.46 -5.14
CA TYR A 445 47.10 23.02 -5.29
C TYR A 445 47.06 22.40 -3.89
N VAL A 446 45.86 22.19 -3.36
CA VAL A 446 45.65 21.39 -2.15
C VAL A 446 45.95 19.94 -2.51
N SER A 447 47.09 19.46 -2.03
CA SER A 447 47.46 18.05 -2.15
C SER A 447 46.42 17.21 -1.41
N PRO A 448 45.85 16.16 -2.03
CA PRO A 448 45.05 15.20 -1.30
C PRO A 448 46.00 14.45 -0.36
N SER A 449 45.91 14.77 0.93
CA SER A 449 46.49 13.96 2.00
C SER A 449 45.99 12.54 1.79
N THR A 450 46.92 11.67 1.43
CA THR A 450 46.75 10.23 1.39
C THR A 450 46.54 9.78 2.84
N GLU A 451 45.29 9.79 3.30
CA GLU A 451 44.90 9.04 4.49
C GLU A 451 44.97 7.56 4.11
N GLN A 452 46.08 6.99 4.51
CA GLN A 452 46.44 5.60 4.40
C GLN A 452 45.47 4.82 5.28
N SER A 453 44.37 4.35 4.69
CA SER A 453 43.47 3.37 5.31
C SER A 453 44.28 2.14 5.68
N GLN A 454 44.61 2.02 6.97
CA GLN A 454 45.06 0.77 7.55
C GLN A 454 43.96 -0.28 7.36
N PRO A 455 44.29 -1.52 6.97
CA PRO A 455 43.34 -2.61 7.03
C PRO A 455 42.98 -2.85 8.50
N GLN A 456 41.73 -2.61 8.87
CA GLN A 456 41.18 -3.15 10.11
C GLN A 456 41.16 -4.67 9.96
N GLU A 457 42.16 -5.33 10.54
CA GLU A 457 42.11 -6.76 10.84
C GLU A 457 40.92 -6.99 11.79
N PHE A 458 39.89 -7.66 11.30
CA PHE A 458 38.87 -8.27 12.14
C PHE A 458 39.53 -9.42 12.91
N PRO A 459 39.46 -9.45 14.26
CA PRO A 459 39.79 -10.65 14.99
C PRO A 459 38.74 -11.72 14.65
N LEU A 460 39.17 -12.77 13.96
CA LEU A 460 38.44 -14.03 13.88
C LEU A 460 38.46 -14.64 15.29
N GLU A 461 37.47 -14.31 16.12
CA GLU A 461 37.25 -15.01 17.38
C GLU A 461 36.34 -16.22 17.11
N THR A 462 36.97 -17.30 16.64
CA THR A 462 36.41 -18.65 16.68
C THR A 462 36.43 -19.15 18.12
N GLN A 463 35.36 -18.89 18.87
CA GLN A 463 35.05 -19.67 20.06
C GLN A 463 34.22 -20.90 19.66
N PRO A 464 34.68 -22.13 19.98
CA PRO A 464 33.85 -23.33 19.83
C PRO A 464 32.72 -23.32 20.88
N PRO A 465 31.56 -23.92 20.59
CA PRO A 465 30.47 -23.97 21.55
C PRO A 465 30.89 -24.85 22.74
N THR A 466 30.93 -24.24 23.92
CA THR A 466 31.08 -24.91 25.20
C THR A 466 29.84 -25.79 25.42
N GLU A 467 30.03 -27.11 25.28
CA GLU A 467 29.09 -28.11 25.76
C GLU A 467 28.91 -27.94 27.28
N HIS A 468 27.72 -27.52 27.70
CA HIS A 468 27.28 -27.69 29.08
C HIS A 468 26.35 -28.92 29.16
N PRO A 469 26.63 -29.84 30.09
CA PRO A 469 25.91 -31.10 30.21
C PRO A 469 24.52 -30.88 30.80
N ALA A 470 23.57 -31.66 30.30
CA ALA A 470 22.22 -31.78 30.81
C ALA A 470 22.22 -32.20 32.29
N GLU A 471 21.95 -31.26 33.18
CA GLU A 471 21.54 -31.56 34.55
C GLU A 471 20.03 -31.81 34.58
N GLY A 472 19.69 -33.01 35.03
CA GLY A 472 18.34 -33.53 35.10
C GLY A 472 17.43 -32.73 36.01
N LEU A 473 16.32 -32.26 35.45
CA LEU A 473 15.22 -31.69 36.20
C LEU A 473 14.29 -32.81 36.68
N HIS A 474 14.49 -33.27 37.91
CA HIS A 474 13.51 -34.06 38.64
C HIS A 474 12.25 -33.22 38.91
N LEU A 475 11.20 -33.43 38.11
CA LEU A 475 9.86 -32.93 38.41
C LEU A 475 9.28 -33.72 39.60
N ARG A 476 9.39 -33.11 40.79
CA ARG A 476 8.72 -33.51 42.02
C ARG A 476 7.28 -32.99 41.97
N LEU A 477 6.32 -33.90 41.76
CA LEU A 477 4.89 -33.62 41.87
C LEU A 477 4.52 -33.44 43.35
N ASP A 478 4.04 -32.26 43.72
CA ASP A 478 3.40 -32.00 45.02
C ASP A 478 1.90 -32.35 44.95
N PRO A 479 1.38 -33.23 45.83
CA PRO A 479 -0.04 -33.54 45.92
C PRO A 479 -0.68 -32.67 47.00
N ALA A 480 -1.18 -31.50 46.62
CA ALA A 480 -1.95 -30.66 47.53
C ALA A 480 -3.05 -29.89 46.78
N LEU A 481 -4.17 -30.57 46.51
CA LEU A 481 -5.49 -29.96 46.33
C LEU A 481 -6.56 -31.06 46.34
N GLN A 482 -6.78 -31.63 47.52
CA GLN A 482 -7.96 -32.45 47.82
C GLN A 482 -8.51 -32.00 49.19
N LYS A 483 -9.38 -30.98 49.18
CA LYS A 483 -10.33 -30.69 50.25
C LYS A 483 -11.28 -29.58 49.85
N GLY A 484 -12.57 -29.90 49.82
CA GLY A 484 -13.63 -28.91 49.97
C GLY A 484 -14.69 -28.94 48.88
N GLN A 485 -15.69 -29.82 49.01
CA GLN A 485 -17.07 -29.39 49.18
C GLN A 485 -17.99 -30.60 49.40
N SER A 486 -18.37 -30.76 50.66
CA SER A 486 -19.51 -31.55 51.10
C SER A 486 -20.63 -30.57 51.47
N GLY A 487 -21.86 -30.83 51.00
CA GLY A 487 -23.07 -30.48 51.74
C GLY A 487 -23.94 -29.35 51.17
N ALA A 488 -25.01 -29.74 50.48
CA ALA A 488 -26.39 -29.23 50.60
C ALA A 488 -27.29 -30.22 49.80
N GLU A 489 -28.02 -31.12 50.48
CA GLU A 489 -29.49 -31.03 50.67
C GLU A 489 -30.21 -30.86 49.33
N SER A 490 -30.63 -31.95 48.66
CA SER A 490 -31.89 -32.71 48.87
C SER A 490 -33.13 -31.82 48.90
N GLU A 491 -33.83 -31.73 47.78
CA GLU A 491 -35.29 -31.66 47.78
C GLU A 491 -35.84 -32.43 46.57
N ASP A 492 -36.92 -33.13 46.86
CA ASP A 492 -37.53 -34.24 46.17
C ASP A 492 -38.28 -33.89 44.86
N ASP A 493 -38.63 -34.98 44.17
CA ASP A 493 -39.77 -35.15 43.26
C ASP A 493 -39.73 -34.46 41.89
N GLU A 494 -39.54 -35.25 40.82
CA GLU A 494 -40.71 -35.73 40.07
C GLU A 494 -40.36 -36.90 39.14
N VAL A 495 -41.10 -37.99 39.36
CA VAL A 495 -41.14 -39.20 38.53
C VAL A 495 -41.79 -38.89 37.18
N ARG A 496 -41.14 -39.27 36.08
CA ARG A 496 -41.80 -39.93 34.94
C ARG A 496 -40.83 -40.61 33.97
N PRO A 497 -41.05 -41.90 33.63
CA PRO A 497 -40.36 -42.58 32.54
C PRO A 497 -41.11 -42.32 31.23
N ASN A 498 -40.42 -42.37 30.08
CA ASN A 498 -40.86 -43.22 28.94
C ASN A 498 -40.08 -43.06 27.63
N PHE A 499 -39.84 -44.25 27.05
CA PHE A 499 -39.88 -44.65 25.63
C PHE A 499 -38.79 -44.22 24.64
N LEU A 500 -38.02 -45.25 24.25
CA LEU A 500 -37.63 -45.67 22.89
C LEU A 500 -38.13 -44.81 21.72
N ALA A 501 -37.20 -44.45 20.84
CA ALA A 501 -37.21 -44.80 19.41
C ALA A 501 -35.76 -44.89 18.90
#